data_AF-A0A946SJE4-F1
#
_entry.id   AF-A0A946SJE4-F1
#
_cell.length_a   1.000
_cell.length_b   1.000
_cell.length_c   1.000
_cell.angle_alpha   90.00
_cell.angle_beta   90.00
_cell.angle_gamma   90.00
#
_symmetry.space_group_name_H-M   'P 1'
#
loop_
_entity.id
_entity.type
_entity.pdbx_description
1 polymer ?
#
loop_
_entity_poly.entity_id
_entity_poly.type
_entity_poly.pdbx_seq_one_letter_code
_entity_poly.pdbx_strand_id
1 'polypeptide(L)'
;MSAVARIVTTCQNGRGHPTMAGNREYMLALFDRALAQRPDLVCFPETFTSLRAEDVVAEPVPGPTTDAFAAKARAHGCYAICPIRTERDGEEWNSAVVIGRNGAIEGVYDKAQPVTTSNDYTTVERGAMPGGDPPVFDLDFGRIGIQICFDAGFPETWEALARAGAKAVFWPSAYDGGFSLEAYAYLHHYYIITSVQTERSRFIDPCGRIVAHTDRRMDLVRYDLNLDFVVCHYDFNQAIPDRITDAYPDRVKVTSYQEDAHFLIEPTDPNMTSEQLRGEFGFESSAEYHDRHRKAYASLRKGDPAIPQMAAHRDRSMYTK
;
A
#
# COMPACT_ATOMS: atom_id res chain seq x y z
N MET A 1 -8.04 -16.45 8.96
CA MET A 1 -7.04 -16.26 7.89
C MET A 1 -5.93 -15.40 8.48
N SER A 2 -4.68 -15.62 8.07
CA SER A 2 -3.54 -14.86 8.59
C SER A 2 -3.60 -13.42 8.07
N ALA A 3 -3.48 -12.43 8.95
CA ALA A 3 -3.32 -11.02 8.55
C ALA A 3 -1.88 -10.72 8.09
N VAL A 4 -0.95 -11.67 8.32
CA VAL A 4 0.41 -11.60 7.80
C VAL A 4 0.43 -12.14 6.37
N ALA A 5 0.90 -11.33 5.43
CA ALA A 5 1.03 -11.64 4.02
C ALA A 5 2.47 -11.44 3.54
N ARG A 6 3.02 -12.41 2.83
CA ARG A 6 4.32 -12.28 2.20
C ARG A 6 4.22 -11.53 0.89
N ILE A 7 4.74 -10.32 0.86
CA ILE A 7 4.69 -9.46 -0.32
C ILE A 7 6.07 -9.45 -0.98
N VAL A 8 6.08 -9.51 -2.32
CA VAL A 8 7.26 -9.21 -3.12
C VAL A 8 6.96 -7.99 -3.99
N THR A 9 7.82 -6.99 -3.91
CA THR A 9 7.83 -5.88 -4.86
C THR A 9 9.06 -5.95 -5.75
N THR A 10 8.91 -5.43 -6.97
CA THR A 10 9.91 -5.52 -8.02
C THR A 10 10.30 -4.15 -8.56
N CYS A 11 11.56 -4.03 -9.00
CA CYS A 11 12.12 -2.86 -9.66
C CYS A 11 12.69 -3.27 -11.02
N GLN A 12 12.40 -2.53 -12.10
CA GLN A 12 13.04 -2.82 -13.40
C GLN A 12 14.50 -2.37 -13.43
N ASN A 13 14.92 -1.47 -12.54
CA ASN A 13 16.27 -0.87 -12.52
C ASN A 13 16.67 -0.26 -13.88
N GLY A 14 15.71 0.30 -14.62
CA GLY A 14 15.88 0.83 -15.97
C GLY A 14 16.18 -0.25 -17.02
N ARG A 15 15.96 -1.53 -16.72
CA ARG A 15 16.22 -2.67 -17.60
C ARG A 15 14.93 -3.17 -18.26
N GLY A 16 15.06 -3.50 -19.53
CA GLY A 16 13.97 -3.93 -20.38
C GLY A 16 14.47 -4.25 -21.77
N HIS A 17 13.54 -4.55 -22.66
CA HIS A 17 13.77 -5.02 -24.02
C HIS A 17 13.15 -4.05 -25.03
N PRO A 18 13.63 -4.06 -26.29
CA PRO A 18 13.11 -3.21 -27.35
C PRO A 18 11.66 -3.53 -27.79
N THR A 19 11.11 -4.67 -27.35
CA THR A 19 9.78 -5.11 -27.77
C THR A 19 8.91 -5.40 -26.56
N MET A 20 7.60 -5.20 -26.72
CA MET A 20 6.60 -5.51 -25.71
C MET A 20 6.67 -6.98 -25.25
N ALA A 21 6.83 -7.91 -26.20
CA ALA A 21 6.99 -9.33 -25.91
C ALA A 21 8.25 -9.62 -25.07
N GLY A 22 9.38 -8.99 -25.39
CA GLY A 22 10.61 -9.15 -24.60
C GLY A 22 10.48 -8.59 -23.18
N ASN A 23 9.79 -7.45 -23.01
CA ASN A 23 9.52 -6.90 -21.67
C ASN A 23 8.59 -7.82 -20.87
N ARG A 24 7.58 -8.40 -21.50
CA ARG A 24 6.72 -9.41 -20.87
C ARG A 24 7.52 -10.62 -20.42
N GLU A 25 8.38 -11.17 -21.28
CA GLU A 25 9.24 -12.32 -20.93
C GLU A 25 10.18 -11.98 -19.77
N TYR A 26 10.78 -10.79 -19.78
CA TYR A 26 11.63 -10.30 -18.69
C TYR A 26 10.86 -10.23 -17.36
N MET A 27 9.65 -9.68 -17.36
CA MET A 27 8.83 -9.60 -16.15
C MET A 27 8.32 -10.98 -15.69
N LEU A 28 8.01 -11.90 -16.62
CA LEU A 28 7.66 -13.28 -16.28
C LEU A 28 8.84 -14.03 -15.63
N ALA A 29 10.06 -13.79 -16.09
CA ALA A 29 11.27 -14.34 -15.46
C ALA A 29 11.52 -13.73 -14.07
N LEU A 30 11.24 -12.44 -13.89
CA LEU A 30 11.29 -11.80 -12.58
C LEU A 30 10.20 -12.34 -11.65
N PHE A 31 9.01 -12.63 -12.18
CA PHE A 31 7.94 -13.29 -11.45
C PHE A 31 8.39 -14.69 -10.99
N ASP A 32 9.03 -15.49 -11.84
CA ASP A 32 9.58 -16.80 -11.44
C ASP A 32 10.56 -16.70 -10.26
N ARG A 33 11.42 -15.68 -10.26
CA ARG A 33 12.33 -15.41 -9.14
C ARG A 33 11.57 -15.00 -7.87
N ALA A 34 10.52 -14.20 -7.99
CA ALA A 34 9.67 -13.81 -6.87
C ALA A 34 8.93 -15.03 -6.29
N LEU A 35 8.39 -15.90 -7.16
CA LEU A 35 7.63 -17.10 -6.80
C LEU A 35 8.46 -18.12 -6.00
N ALA A 36 9.78 -18.17 -6.20
CA ALA A 36 10.68 -18.97 -5.37
C ALA A 36 10.62 -18.60 -3.87
N GLN A 37 10.15 -17.40 -3.53
CA GLN A 37 9.97 -16.94 -2.15
C GLN A 37 8.60 -17.30 -1.55
N ARG A 38 7.73 -17.97 -2.34
CA ARG A 38 6.35 -18.33 -1.98
C ARG A 38 5.54 -17.12 -1.49
N PRO A 39 5.40 -16.06 -2.32
CA PRO A 39 4.67 -14.86 -1.96
C PRO A 39 3.16 -15.10 -1.93
N ASP A 40 2.46 -14.30 -1.12
CA ASP A 40 1.01 -14.14 -1.19
C ASP A 40 0.62 -13.16 -2.29
N LEU A 41 1.44 -12.14 -2.56
CA LEU A 41 1.22 -11.17 -3.63
C LEU A 41 2.55 -10.69 -4.23
N VAL A 42 2.59 -10.53 -5.55
CA VAL A 42 3.69 -9.86 -6.27
C VAL A 42 3.19 -8.62 -6.99
N CYS A 43 3.86 -7.48 -6.78
CA CYS A 43 3.55 -6.23 -7.49
C CYS A 43 4.65 -5.87 -8.50
N PHE A 44 4.21 -5.44 -9.69
CA PHE A 44 5.08 -5.08 -10.82
C PHE A 44 5.06 -3.58 -11.10
N PRO A 45 6.05 -3.03 -11.81
CA PRO A 45 6.12 -1.59 -12.08
C PRO A 45 5.08 -1.09 -13.07
N GLU A 46 4.83 0.22 -13.08
CA GLU A 46 3.89 0.87 -14.01
C GLU A 46 4.25 0.55 -15.46
N THR A 47 3.26 0.20 -16.29
CA THR A 47 3.44 -0.02 -17.73
C THR A 47 4.66 -0.90 -18.09
N PHE A 48 4.94 -1.94 -17.30
CA PHE A 48 6.22 -2.68 -17.36
C PHE A 48 6.51 -3.35 -18.72
N THR A 49 5.52 -3.44 -19.59
CA THR A 49 5.64 -3.93 -20.96
C THR A 49 6.43 -2.97 -21.86
N SER A 50 6.79 -1.78 -21.37
CA SER A 50 7.70 -0.82 -21.98
C SER A 50 8.58 -0.13 -20.93
N LEU A 51 9.76 0.35 -21.34
CA LEU A 51 10.60 1.28 -20.55
C LEU A 51 10.49 2.73 -21.02
N ARG A 52 9.99 2.94 -22.23
CA ARG A 52 9.90 4.25 -22.85
C ARG A 52 8.45 4.57 -23.06
N ALA A 53 8.05 5.78 -22.68
CA ALA A 53 6.69 6.23 -22.89
C ALA A 53 6.26 6.10 -24.36
N GLU A 54 7.19 6.26 -25.31
CA GLU A 54 6.97 6.08 -26.76
C GLU A 54 6.56 4.68 -27.19
N ASP A 55 7.03 3.65 -26.49
CA ASP A 55 6.90 2.26 -26.91
C ASP A 55 5.76 1.53 -26.15
N VAL A 56 5.00 2.26 -25.33
CA VAL A 56 3.83 1.74 -24.62
C VAL A 56 2.73 1.41 -25.63
N VAL A 57 2.26 0.17 -25.61
CA VAL A 57 1.18 -0.33 -26.48
C VAL A 57 0.08 -0.90 -25.58
N ALA A 58 -1.16 -0.54 -25.86
CA ALA A 58 -2.32 -1.06 -25.15
C ALA A 58 -2.61 -2.52 -25.52
N GLU A 59 -3.07 -3.30 -24.54
CA GLU A 59 -3.52 -4.68 -24.74
C GLU A 59 -4.93 -4.88 -24.19
N PRO A 60 -5.75 -5.78 -24.78
CA PRO A 60 -7.04 -6.12 -24.20
C PRO A 60 -6.88 -6.76 -22.82
N VAL A 61 -7.91 -6.65 -21.98
CA VAL A 61 -8.00 -7.33 -20.68
C VAL A 61 -9.32 -8.10 -20.61
N PRO A 62 -9.29 -9.44 -20.49
CA PRO A 62 -8.12 -10.34 -20.53
C PRO A 62 -7.34 -10.29 -21.86
N GLY A 63 -6.06 -10.63 -21.80
CA GLY A 63 -5.17 -10.58 -22.96
C GLY A 63 -3.78 -11.13 -22.66
N PRO A 64 -2.82 -11.00 -23.61
CA PRO A 64 -1.58 -11.78 -23.58
C PRO A 64 -0.74 -11.61 -22.31
N THR A 65 -0.65 -10.40 -21.75
CA THR A 65 0.05 -10.17 -20.49
C THR A 65 -0.73 -10.72 -19.28
N THR A 66 -2.03 -10.41 -19.17
CA THR A 66 -2.84 -10.86 -18.02
C THR A 66 -3.01 -12.39 -18.01
N ASP A 67 -3.15 -13.03 -19.16
CA ASP A 67 -3.24 -14.50 -19.28
C ASP A 67 -1.96 -15.21 -18.81
N ALA A 68 -0.79 -14.68 -19.21
CA ALA A 68 0.50 -15.26 -18.82
C ALA A 68 0.75 -15.14 -17.31
N PHE A 69 0.43 -13.98 -16.72
CA PHE A 69 0.56 -13.76 -15.28
C PHE A 69 -0.51 -14.55 -14.49
N ALA A 70 -1.75 -14.65 -15.00
CA ALA A 70 -2.81 -15.47 -14.44
C ALA A 70 -2.45 -16.95 -14.37
N ALA A 71 -1.77 -17.48 -15.41
CA ALA A 71 -1.28 -18.86 -15.39
C ALA A 71 -0.29 -19.11 -14.24
N LYS A 72 0.66 -18.19 -14.01
CA LYS A 72 1.64 -18.29 -12.92
C LYS A 72 0.98 -18.08 -11.55
N ALA A 73 0.14 -17.05 -11.41
CA ALA A 73 -0.63 -16.76 -10.19
C ALA A 73 -1.43 -17.99 -9.74
N ARG A 74 -2.18 -18.62 -10.66
CA ARG A 74 -2.93 -19.86 -10.42
C ARG A 74 -2.03 -21.03 -10.02
N ALA A 75 -0.92 -21.23 -10.73
CA ALA A 75 -0.01 -22.35 -10.47
C ALA A 75 0.66 -22.27 -9.08
N HIS A 76 0.85 -21.06 -8.56
CA HIS A 76 1.53 -20.83 -7.28
C HIS A 76 0.59 -20.37 -6.15
N GLY A 77 -0.69 -20.14 -6.43
CA GLY A 77 -1.68 -19.72 -5.46
C GLY A 77 -1.41 -18.33 -4.86
N CYS A 78 -0.91 -17.38 -5.65
CA CYS A 78 -0.61 -16.02 -5.21
C CYS A 78 -1.36 -14.97 -6.03
N TYR A 79 -1.53 -13.76 -5.47
CA TYR A 79 -2.00 -12.60 -6.20
C TYR A 79 -0.88 -11.99 -7.07
N ALA A 80 -1.25 -11.30 -8.14
CA ALA A 80 -0.36 -10.44 -8.90
C ALA A 80 -1.03 -9.11 -9.23
N ILE A 81 -0.34 -8.00 -9.00
CA ILE A 81 -0.76 -6.68 -9.49
C ILE A 81 0.04 -6.41 -10.76
N CYS A 82 -0.64 -6.31 -11.90
CA CYS A 82 -0.04 -6.15 -13.22
C CYS A 82 -0.37 -4.77 -13.81
N PRO A 83 0.50 -3.77 -13.63
CA PRO A 83 0.29 -2.45 -14.23
C PRO A 83 0.71 -2.43 -15.69
N ILE A 84 -0.26 -2.26 -16.58
CA ILE A 84 -0.07 -2.24 -18.03
C ILE A 84 -0.97 -1.20 -18.68
N ARG A 85 -0.63 -0.82 -19.92
CA ARG A 85 -1.56 -0.09 -20.78
C ARG A 85 -2.61 -1.07 -21.29
N THR A 86 -3.88 -0.72 -21.12
CA THR A 86 -5.00 -1.59 -21.49
C THR A 86 -5.90 -0.92 -22.50
N GLU A 87 -6.55 -1.72 -23.35
CA GLU A 87 -7.59 -1.28 -24.28
C GLU A 87 -8.91 -1.94 -23.90
N ARG A 88 -9.96 -1.14 -23.72
CA ARG A 88 -11.33 -1.60 -23.49
C ARG A 88 -12.28 -0.67 -24.21
N ASP A 89 -13.22 -1.24 -24.98
CA ASP A 89 -14.25 -0.50 -25.71
C ASP A 89 -13.72 0.60 -26.64
N GLY A 90 -12.51 0.41 -27.19
CA GLY A 90 -11.84 1.39 -28.07
C GLY A 90 -11.15 2.54 -27.34
N GLU A 91 -11.12 2.51 -26.01
CA GLU A 91 -10.42 3.48 -25.16
C GLU A 91 -9.19 2.83 -24.51
N GLU A 92 -8.13 3.62 -24.36
CA GLU A 92 -6.90 3.19 -23.69
C GLU A 92 -6.82 3.70 -22.25
N TRP A 93 -6.26 2.89 -21.36
CA TRP A 93 -6.15 3.20 -19.93
C TRP A 93 -4.79 2.78 -19.39
N ASN A 94 -4.22 3.58 -18.48
CA ASN A 94 -3.09 3.15 -17.66
C ASN A 94 -3.65 2.44 -16.42
N SER A 95 -3.53 1.11 -16.39
CA SER A 95 -4.30 0.30 -15.44
C SER A 95 -3.42 -0.59 -14.59
N ALA A 96 -3.80 -0.80 -13.34
CA ALA A 96 -3.32 -1.89 -12.49
C ALA A 96 -4.37 -3.00 -12.46
N VAL A 97 -4.07 -4.13 -13.12
CA VAL A 97 -4.95 -5.31 -13.13
C VAL A 97 -4.60 -6.21 -11.94
N VAL A 98 -5.57 -6.50 -11.08
CA VAL A 98 -5.39 -7.39 -9.93
C VAL A 98 -5.81 -8.81 -10.32
N ILE A 99 -4.84 -9.72 -10.33
CA ILE A 99 -5.03 -11.13 -10.63
C ILE A 99 -5.06 -11.92 -9.32
N GLY A 100 -6.11 -12.70 -9.13
CA GLY A 100 -6.38 -13.55 -7.97
C GLY A 100 -5.53 -14.82 -7.90
N ARG A 101 -5.54 -15.47 -6.74
CA ARG A 101 -4.83 -16.73 -6.49
C ARG A 101 -5.25 -17.88 -7.41
N ASN A 102 -6.47 -17.84 -7.96
CA ASN A 102 -6.99 -18.81 -8.92
C ASN A 102 -6.71 -18.41 -10.38
N GLY A 103 -6.07 -17.25 -10.61
CA GLY A 103 -5.81 -16.67 -11.92
C GLY A 103 -6.98 -15.86 -12.52
N ALA A 104 -8.08 -15.67 -11.79
CA ALA A 104 -9.15 -14.76 -12.21
C ALA A 104 -8.71 -13.29 -12.04
N ILE A 105 -9.32 -12.37 -12.78
CA ILE A 105 -9.15 -10.94 -12.55
C ILE A 105 -10.12 -10.53 -11.45
N GLU A 106 -9.58 -10.11 -10.30
CA GLU A 106 -10.36 -9.66 -9.12
C GLU A 106 -10.82 -8.21 -9.26
N GLY A 107 -10.14 -7.45 -10.13
CA GLY A 107 -10.55 -6.12 -10.51
C GLY A 107 -9.46 -5.37 -11.27
N VAL A 108 -9.79 -4.17 -11.71
CA VAL A 108 -8.90 -3.27 -12.44
C VAL A 108 -9.03 -1.90 -11.83
N TYR A 109 -7.90 -1.26 -11.55
CA TYR A 109 -7.84 0.16 -11.26
C TYR A 109 -7.27 0.89 -12.46
N ASP A 110 -8.00 1.89 -12.97
CA ASP A 110 -7.50 2.81 -13.99
C ASP A 110 -7.01 4.10 -13.35
N LYS A 111 -5.77 4.49 -13.67
CA LYS A 111 -5.10 5.67 -13.12
C LYS A 111 -6.02 6.89 -13.18
N ALA A 112 -6.29 7.46 -12.02
CA ALA A 112 -7.21 8.59 -11.90
C ALA A 112 -6.61 9.84 -12.55
N GLN A 113 -5.29 10.01 -12.41
CA GLN A 113 -4.56 11.20 -12.83
C GLN A 113 -3.48 10.84 -13.86
N PRO A 114 -3.82 10.47 -15.10
CA PRO A 114 -2.80 10.30 -16.13
C PRO A 114 -2.13 11.65 -16.42
N VAL A 115 -0.79 11.63 -16.54
CA VAL A 115 0.03 12.83 -16.74
C VAL A 115 -0.30 13.53 -18.05
N THR A 116 -0.51 14.84 -18.01
CA THR A 116 -0.54 15.69 -19.22
C THR A 116 0.88 15.88 -19.76
N THR A 117 1.13 15.45 -21.00
CA THR A 117 2.47 15.43 -21.63
C THR A 117 2.66 16.50 -22.72
N SER A 118 1.65 17.33 -22.99
CA SER A 118 1.78 18.49 -23.90
C SER A 118 1.71 19.82 -23.13
N ASN A 119 2.40 20.85 -23.65
CA ASN A 119 2.47 22.17 -23.00
C ASN A 119 1.11 22.89 -22.88
N ASP A 120 0.16 22.51 -23.72
CA ASP A 120 -1.22 23.02 -23.73
C ASP A 120 -2.19 22.11 -22.97
N TYR A 121 -1.69 21.05 -22.31
CA TYR A 121 -2.45 20.10 -21.50
C TYR A 121 -3.51 19.29 -22.28
N THR A 122 -3.42 19.22 -23.61
CA THR A 122 -4.37 18.49 -24.46
C THR A 122 -4.01 17.02 -24.69
N THR A 123 -2.76 16.64 -24.42
CA THR A 123 -2.29 15.25 -24.53
C THR A 123 -2.11 14.66 -23.14
N VAL A 124 -2.90 13.64 -22.82
CA VAL A 124 -2.91 12.94 -21.52
C VAL A 124 -2.34 11.54 -21.72
N GLU A 125 -1.12 11.27 -21.25
CA GLU A 125 -0.38 10.01 -21.44
C GLU A 125 -0.60 9.35 -22.81
N ARG A 126 -0.46 10.11 -23.90
CA ARG A 126 -0.68 9.60 -25.28
C ARG A 126 -2.09 9.08 -25.54
N GLY A 127 -3.12 9.72 -24.98
CA GLY A 127 -4.52 9.39 -25.22
C GLY A 127 -5.12 8.41 -24.22
N ALA A 128 -4.50 8.22 -23.04
CA ALA A 128 -5.13 7.45 -21.97
C ALA A 128 -6.31 8.24 -21.39
N MET A 129 -7.40 7.54 -21.13
CA MET A 129 -8.55 8.09 -20.43
C MET A 129 -8.25 8.22 -18.93
N PRO A 130 -8.70 9.31 -18.27
CA PRO A 130 -8.62 9.43 -16.83
C PRO A 130 -9.63 8.48 -16.16
N GLY A 131 -9.15 7.66 -15.23
CA GLY A 131 -9.97 6.75 -14.43
C GLY A 131 -10.78 7.47 -13.34
N GLY A 132 -11.54 6.68 -12.58
CA GLY A 132 -12.25 7.15 -11.39
C GLY A 132 -11.39 7.15 -10.12
N ASP A 133 -12.03 7.40 -8.98
CA ASP A 133 -11.37 7.37 -7.67
C ASP A 133 -10.70 6.00 -7.40
N PRO A 134 -9.52 5.98 -6.74
CA PRO A 134 -8.83 4.74 -6.40
C PRO A 134 -9.70 3.77 -5.59
N PRO A 135 -9.91 2.52 -6.05
CA PRO A 135 -10.69 1.52 -5.34
C PRO A 135 -9.86 0.82 -4.26
N VAL A 136 -10.57 0.19 -3.34
CA VAL A 136 -10.01 -0.81 -2.42
C VAL A 136 -10.34 -2.22 -2.90
N PHE A 137 -9.45 -3.16 -2.61
CA PHE A 137 -9.59 -4.58 -2.91
C PHE A 137 -9.53 -5.37 -1.60
N ASP A 138 -10.56 -6.16 -1.34
CA ASP A 138 -10.60 -7.08 -0.20
C ASP A 138 -9.95 -8.40 -0.60
N LEU A 139 -8.71 -8.62 -0.13
CA LEU A 139 -7.96 -9.87 -0.34
C LEU A 139 -8.07 -10.75 0.92
N ASP A 140 -7.68 -12.02 0.79
CA ASP A 140 -7.80 -12.99 1.89
C ASP A 140 -6.96 -12.67 3.14
N PHE A 141 -5.93 -11.84 2.99
CA PHE A 141 -5.08 -11.35 4.08
C PHE A 141 -5.38 -9.90 4.51
N GLY A 142 -6.28 -9.19 3.83
CA GLY A 142 -6.71 -7.85 4.21
C GLY A 142 -7.04 -6.92 3.05
N ARG A 143 -7.48 -5.71 3.39
CA ARG A 143 -7.90 -4.68 2.44
C ARG A 143 -6.71 -3.85 1.97
N ILE A 144 -6.54 -3.75 0.65
CA ILE A 144 -5.49 -2.96 0.00
C ILE A 144 -6.09 -1.86 -0.88
N GLY A 145 -5.34 -0.78 -1.09
CA GLY A 145 -5.60 0.21 -2.14
C GLY A 145 -4.52 0.16 -3.21
N ILE A 146 -4.78 0.78 -4.36
CA ILE A 146 -3.80 0.95 -5.44
C ILE A 146 -3.85 2.39 -5.93
N GLN A 147 -2.70 3.03 -6.10
CA GLN A 147 -2.55 4.31 -6.82
C GLN A 147 -1.37 4.21 -7.77
N ILE A 148 -1.40 4.87 -8.92
CA ILE A 148 -0.38 4.71 -9.95
C ILE A 148 0.36 6.03 -10.12
N CYS A 149 1.67 6.01 -9.90
CA CYS A 149 2.60 7.09 -10.30
C CYS A 149 2.09 8.50 -9.94
N PHE A 150 1.68 9.29 -10.93
CA PHE A 150 1.28 10.69 -10.80
C PHE A 150 0.10 10.94 -9.85
N ASP A 151 -0.68 9.91 -9.50
CA ASP A 151 -1.66 9.97 -8.41
C ASP A 151 -1.02 10.40 -7.07
N ALA A 152 0.31 10.25 -6.91
CA ALA A 152 1.06 10.77 -5.76
C ALA A 152 0.93 12.30 -5.58
N GLY A 153 0.56 13.04 -6.63
CA GLY A 153 0.35 14.49 -6.58
C GLY A 153 -0.98 14.94 -5.95
N PHE A 154 -1.87 14.00 -5.58
CA PHE A 154 -3.26 14.28 -5.22
C PHE A 154 -3.59 13.75 -3.82
N PRO A 155 -3.24 14.49 -2.74
CA PRO A 155 -3.37 14.02 -1.35
C PRO A 155 -4.76 13.50 -0.97
N GLU A 156 -5.81 14.06 -1.54
CA GLU A 156 -7.20 13.73 -1.26
C GLU A 156 -7.54 12.25 -1.56
N THR A 157 -6.92 11.64 -2.57
CA THR A 157 -7.17 10.24 -2.93
C THR A 157 -6.46 9.27 -1.97
N TRP A 158 -5.31 9.68 -1.41
CA TRP A 158 -4.64 8.93 -0.34
C TRP A 158 -5.46 8.92 0.95
N GLU A 159 -6.06 10.06 1.31
CA GLU A 159 -7.00 10.13 2.43
C GLU A 159 -8.26 9.28 2.17
N ALA A 160 -8.79 9.31 0.95
CA ALA A 160 -9.95 8.50 0.58
C ALA A 160 -9.71 7.00 0.78
N LEU A 161 -8.54 6.48 0.39
CA LEU A 161 -8.15 5.08 0.63
C LEU A 161 -8.06 4.75 2.13
N ALA A 162 -7.51 5.67 2.94
CA ALA A 162 -7.46 5.49 4.39
C ALA A 162 -8.87 5.39 5.00
N ARG A 163 -9.77 6.30 4.59
CA ARG A 163 -11.18 6.29 5.00
C ARG A 163 -11.93 5.05 4.53
N ALA A 164 -11.57 4.49 3.37
CA ALA A 164 -12.09 3.23 2.86
C ALA A 164 -11.52 1.99 3.60
N GLY A 165 -10.59 2.19 4.55
CA GLY A 165 -10.04 1.14 5.41
C GLY A 165 -8.88 0.37 4.80
N ALA A 166 -8.19 0.92 3.80
CA ALA A 166 -6.97 0.32 3.27
C ALA A 166 -5.90 0.21 4.38
N LYS A 167 -5.27 -0.96 4.48
CA LYS A 167 -4.14 -1.23 5.41
C LYS A 167 -2.79 -1.20 4.71
N ALA A 168 -2.80 -1.30 3.40
CA ALA A 168 -1.65 -1.12 2.53
C ALA A 168 -2.08 -0.48 1.21
N VAL A 169 -1.23 0.37 0.64
CA VAL A 169 -1.41 0.94 -0.70
C VAL A 169 -0.24 0.52 -1.58
N PHE A 170 -0.55 -0.14 -2.69
CA PHE A 170 0.42 -0.47 -3.73
C PHE A 170 0.55 0.70 -4.70
N TRP A 171 1.78 1.11 -4.95
CA TRP A 171 2.09 2.24 -5.81
C TRP A 171 3.08 1.84 -6.92
N PRO A 172 2.59 1.28 -8.03
CA PRO A 172 3.42 1.08 -9.22
C PRO A 172 3.73 2.41 -9.92
N SER A 173 4.96 2.58 -10.40
CA SER A 173 5.39 3.85 -10.99
C SER A 173 6.58 3.73 -11.95
N ALA A 174 6.73 4.68 -12.86
CA ALA A 174 7.96 4.89 -13.64
C ALA A 174 9.14 5.46 -12.83
N TYR A 175 8.90 6.05 -11.66
CA TYR A 175 9.92 6.73 -10.83
C TYR A 175 9.77 6.42 -9.32
N ASP A 176 10.78 6.81 -8.52
CA ASP A 176 10.91 6.43 -7.09
C ASP A 176 9.78 6.94 -6.17
N GLY A 177 9.17 8.09 -6.48
CA GLY A 177 8.18 8.75 -5.62
C GLY A 177 8.78 9.58 -4.47
N GLY A 178 9.99 9.25 -3.99
CA GLY A 178 10.70 10.02 -2.97
C GLY A 178 9.95 10.15 -1.64
N PHE A 179 10.15 11.29 -0.97
CA PHE A 179 9.68 11.60 0.38
C PHE A 179 8.16 11.70 0.52
N SER A 180 7.43 12.08 -0.51
CA SER A 180 5.96 12.25 -0.40
C SER A 180 5.27 10.96 0.03
N LEU A 181 5.75 9.80 -0.44
CA LEU A 181 5.22 8.50 -0.05
C LEU A 181 5.47 8.19 1.43
N GLU A 182 6.63 8.56 1.97
CA GLU A 182 6.90 8.42 3.42
C GLU A 182 5.93 9.27 4.24
N ALA A 183 5.67 10.50 3.78
CA ALA A 183 4.68 11.39 4.40
C ALA A 183 3.24 10.83 4.31
N TYR A 184 2.82 10.27 3.17
CA TYR A 184 1.48 9.69 3.04
C TYR A 184 1.30 8.45 3.92
N ALA A 185 2.30 7.57 4.01
CA ALA A 185 2.24 6.42 4.90
C ALA A 185 2.08 6.87 6.37
N TYR A 186 2.85 7.88 6.79
CA TYR A 186 2.73 8.48 8.11
C TYR A 186 1.37 9.17 8.35
N LEU A 187 0.90 10.00 7.43
CA LEU A 187 -0.34 10.79 7.59
C LEU A 187 -1.60 9.91 7.64
N HIS A 188 -1.56 8.77 6.96
CA HIS A 188 -2.73 7.91 6.77
C HIS A 188 -2.62 6.55 7.49
N HIS A 189 -1.49 6.26 8.13
CA HIS A 189 -1.26 5.07 8.95
C HIS A 189 -1.57 3.75 8.22
N TYR A 190 -1.08 3.59 6.99
CA TYR A 190 -1.04 2.33 6.26
C TYR A 190 0.36 2.07 5.70
N TYR A 191 0.64 0.84 5.29
CA TYR A 191 1.86 0.56 4.52
C TYR A 191 1.77 1.16 3.11
N ILE A 192 2.89 1.60 2.56
CA ILE A 192 3.03 1.87 1.12
C ILE A 192 4.08 0.93 0.54
N ILE A 193 3.74 0.29 -0.58
CA ILE A 193 4.62 -0.64 -1.28
C ILE A 193 4.81 -0.14 -2.70
N THR A 194 6.03 0.26 -3.06
CA THR A 194 6.31 0.80 -4.40
C THR A 194 6.89 -0.25 -5.32
N SER A 195 6.43 -0.30 -6.58
CA SER A 195 7.03 -1.10 -7.66
C SER A 195 7.44 -0.17 -8.79
N VAL A 196 8.74 0.01 -9.02
CA VAL A 196 9.21 1.14 -9.84
C VAL A 196 10.04 0.72 -11.04
N GLN A 197 9.99 1.48 -12.14
CA GLN A 197 10.85 1.20 -13.28
C GLN A 197 12.31 1.58 -12.99
N THR A 198 12.54 2.61 -12.18
CA THR A 198 13.87 3.20 -11.95
C THR A 198 14.17 3.39 -10.47
N GLU A 199 15.45 3.53 -10.12
CA GLU A 199 15.94 3.69 -8.75
C GLU A 199 15.64 2.49 -7.83
N ARG A 200 14.62 2.58 -6.95
CA ARG A 200 14.34 1.52 -5.98
C ARG A 200 12.87 1.44 -5.58
N SER A 201 12.39 0.21 -5.51
CA SER A 201 11.15 -0.16 -4.84
C SER A 201 11.33 -0.18 -3.34
N ARG A 202 10.28 0.16 -2.59
CA ARG A 202 10.33 0.36 -1.14
C ARG A 202 9.11 -0.25 -0.47
N PHE A 203 9.32 -0.77 0.73
CA PHE A 203 8.29 -1.00 1.74
C PHE A 203 8.41 0.13 2.76
N ILE A 204 7.34 0.88 2.93
CA ILE A 204 7.23 2.00 3.86
C ILE A 204 6.17 1.62 4.90
N ASP A 205 6.53 1.68 6.18
CA ASP A 205 5.62 1.34 7.27
C ASP A 205 4.58 2.44 7.57
N PRO A 206 3.53 2.15 8.37
CA PRO A 206 2.51 3.12 8.76
C PRO A 206 3.00 4.35 9.55
N CYS A 207 4.29 4.38 9.92
CA CYS A 207 4.97 5.49 10.57
C CYS A 207 5.94 6.21 9.60
N GLY A 208 5.88 5.89 8.30
CA GLY A 208 6.68 6.53 7.26
C GLY A 208 8.13 6.05 7.16
N ARG A 209 8.54 4.96 7.83
CA ARG A 209 9.92 4.45 7.72
C ARG A 209 10.06 3.43 6.60
N ILE A 210 11.14 3.53 5.83
CA ILE A 210 11.52 2.50 4.86
C ILE A 210 12.05 1.28 5.61
N VAL A 211 11.34 0.17 5.55
CA VAL A 211 11.68 -1.08 6.27
C VAL A 211 12.34 -2.14 5.38
N ALA A 212 12.18 -2.01 4.06
CA ALA A 212 12.89 -2.81 3.06
C ALA A 212 12.90 -2.08 1.71
N HIS A 213 13.92 -2.33 0.88
CA HIS A 213 13.98 -1.74 -0.45
C HIS A 213 14.82 -2.60 -1.42
N THR A 214 14.58 -2.41 -2.71
CA THR A 214 15.47 -2.92 -3.77
C THR A 214 16.69 -2.01 -3.92
N ASP A 215 17.66 -2.43 -4.73
CA ASP A 215 18.76 -1.57 -5.15
C ASP A 215 19.20 -1.93 -6.58
N ARG A 216 20.27 -1.30 -7.07
CA ARG A 216 20.78 -1.51 -8.44
C ARG A 216 21.22 -2.95 -8.75
N ARG A 217 21.43 -3.80 -7.74
CA ARG A 217 21.83 -5.20 -7.86
C ARG A 217 20.67 -6.16 -7.61
N MET A 218 19.72 -5.76 -6.76
CA MET A 218 18.59 -6.57 -6.36
C MET A 218 17.30 -6.03 -6.98
N ASP A 219 16.82 -6.65 -8.06
CA ASP A 219 15.62 -6.21 -8.80
C ASP A 219 14.29 -6.57 -8.09
N LEU A 220 14.34 -7.24 -6.94
CA LEU A 220 13.17 -7.56 -6.12
C LEU A 220 13.54 -7.62 -4.65
N VAL A 221 12.56 -7.37 -3.78
CA VAL A 221 12.69 -7.50 -2.33
C VAL A 221 11.39 -8.04 -1.76
N ARG A 222 11.51 -8.90 -0.75
CA ARG A 222 10.39 -9.50 -0.01
C ARG A 222 10.26 -8.83 1.35
N TYR A 223 9.02 -8.65 1.79
CA TYR A 223 8.70 -8.31 3.16
C TYR A 223 7.41 -9.01 3.60
N ASP A 224 7.38 -9.51 4.84
CA ASP A 224 6.18 -10.12 5.41
C ASP A 224 5.41 -9.00 6.13
N LEU A 225 4.31 -8.53 5.54
CA LEU A 225 3.47 -7.44 6.06
C LEU A 225 2.42 -8.00 7.00
N ASN A 226 2.25 -7.39 8.17
CA ASN A 226 1.08 -7.63 9.02
C ASN A 226 0.05 -6.54 8.77
N LEU A 227 -1.13 -6.89 8.24
CA LEU A 227 -2.22 -5.92 8.03
C LEU A 227 -3.13 -5.77 9.25
N ASP A 228 -2.95 -6.59 10.29
CA ASP A 228 -3.55 -6.40 11.60
C ASP A 228 -2.57 -5.66 12.50
N PHE A 229 -2.65 -4.33 12.51
CA PHE A 229 -1.82 -3.47 13.33
C PHE A 229 -2.59 -2.24 13.79
N VAL A 230 -2.06 -1.59 14.82
CA VAL A 230 -2.55 -0.31 15.30
C VAL A 230 -1.36 0.63 15.53
N VAL A 231 -1.42 1.81 14.90
CA VAL A 231 -0.55 2.93 15.24
C VAL A 231 -1.21 3.71 16.37
N CYS A 232 -0.49 3.91 17.47
CA CYS A 232 -0.96 4.57 18.67
C CYS A 232 -0.12 5.81 18.97
N HIS A 233 -0.74 6.86 19.50
CA HIS A 233 -0.03 8.00 20.06
C HIS A 233 0.38 7.71 21.52
N TYR A 234 1.53 8.22 21.95
CA TYR A 234 2.08 7.99 23.30
C TYR A 234 1.24 8.61 24.42
N ASP A 235 0.56 9.72 24.15
CA ASP A 235 -0.35 10.33 25.13
C ASP A 235 -1.42 9.34 25.58
N PHE A 236 -1.58 9.25 26.90
CA PHE A 236 -2.44 8.29 27.59
C PHE A 236 -2.06 6.82 27.36
N ASN A 237 -0.92 6.53 26.73
CA ASN A 237 -0.48 5.18 26.40
C ASN A 237 1.00 4.92 26.72
N GLN A 238 1.67 5.77 27.51
CA GLN A 238 3.10 5.65 27.84
C GLN A 238 3.50 4.26 28.38
N ALA A 239 2.64 3.66 29.20
CA ALA A 239 2.85 2.33 29.79
C ALA A 239 2.49 1.16 28.85
N ILE A 240 1.74 1.42 27.77
CA ILE A 240 1.12 0.35 26.95
C ILE A 240 2.17 -0.52 26.24
N PRO A 241 3.20 0.05 25.58
CA PRO A 241 4.27 -0.75 24.99
C PRO A 241 4.88 -1.76 25.96
N ASP A 242 5.26 -1.32 27.15
CA ASP A 242 5.89 -2.15 28.18
C ASP A 242 4.92 -3.23 28.67
N ARG A 243 3.67 -2.85 28.98
CA ARG A 243 2.64 -3.80 29.44
C ARG A 243 2.34 -4.90 28.43
N ILE A 244 2.29 -4.58 27.14
CA ILE A 244 2.08 -5.56 26.06
C ILE A 244 3.32 -6.44 25.92
N THR A 245 4.51 -5.85 25.94
CA THR A 245 5.77 -6.59 25.82
C THR A 245 5.96 -7.56 26.99
N ASP A 246 5.62 -7.17 28.21
CA ASP A 246 5.71 -8.02 29.39
C ASP A 246 4.69 -9.17 29.37
N ALA A 247 3.46 -8.90 28.90
CA ALA A 247 2.40 -9.91 28.83
C ALA A 247 2.58 -10.88 27.66
N TYR A 248 3.11 -10.39 26.52
CA TYR A 248 3.12 -11.09 25.24
C TYR A 248 4.45 -10.95 24.46
N PRO A 249 5.61 -11.26 25.08
CA PRO A 249 6.93 -10.91 24.54
C PRO A 249 7.24 -11.49 23.15
N ASP A 250 6.76 -12.70 22.84
CA ASP A 250 6.99 -13.38 21.56
C ASP A 250 5.74 -13.41 20.65
N ARG A 251 4.64 -12.81 21.10
CA ARG A 251 3.32 -12.91 20.44
C ARG A 251 2.83 -11.57 19.88
N VAL A 252 3.46 -10.46 20.29
CA VAL A 252 3.17 -9.13 19.80
C VAL A 252 4.47 -8.38 19.59
N LYS A 253 4.68 -7.88 18.38
CA LYS A 253 5.76 -6.96 18.07
C LYS A 253 5.31 -5.54 18.40
N VAL A 254 6.10 -4.85 19.21
CA VAL A 254 5.90 -3.43 19.54
C VAL A 254 7.10 -2.64 19.02
N THR A 255 6.85 -1.63 18.19
CA THR A 255 7.91 -0.77 17.62
C THR A 255 7.66 0.68 18.05
N SER A 256 8.66 1.32 18.64
CA SER A 256 8.58 2.71 19.11
C SER A 256 9.16 3.67 18.06
N TYR A 257 8.47 4.80 17.86
CA TYR A 257 8.91 5.95 17.05
C TYR A 257 8.77 7.20 17.91
N GLN A 258 9.65 7.34 18.91
CA GLN A 258 9.57 8.38 19.93
C GLN A 258 9.54 9.79 19.33
N GLU A 259 10.30 10.02 18.27
CA GLU A 259 10.40 11.29 17.55
C GLU A 259 9.06 11.77 16.98
N ASP A 260 8.16 10.84 16.67
CA ASP A 260 6.83 11.11 16.12
C ASP A 260 5.73 11.05 17.19
N ALA A 261 6.10 10.75 18.44
CA ALA A 261 5.19 10.41 19.53
C ALA A 261 4.24 9.24 19.20
N HIS A 262 4.69 8.31 18.35
CA HIS A 262 3.94 7.11 17.96
C HIS A 262 4.63 5.81 18.38
N PHE A 263 3.83 4.76 18.47
CA PHE A 263 4.31 3.39 18.48
C PHE A 263 3.34 2.50 17.69
N LEU A 264 3.86 1.40 17.17
CA LEU A 264 3.14 0.43 16.35
C LEU A 264 3.01 -0.89 17.12
N ILE A 265 1.79 -1.42 17.18
CA ILE A 265 1.48 -2.74 17.74
C ILE A 265 1.09 -3.68 16.60
N GLU A 266 1.78 -4.81 16.50
CA GLU A 266 1.56 -5.86 15.49
C GLU A 266 1.48 -7.24 16.18
N PRO A 267 0.29 -7.85 16.36
CA PRO A 267 0.18 -9.22 16.83
C PRO A 267 0.86 -10.18 15.86
N THR A 268 1.81 -10.97 16.33
CA THR A 268 2.53 -11.97 15.52
C THR A 268 1.98 -13.38 15.70
N ASP A 269 1.16 -13.61 16.74
CA ASP A 269 0.41 -14.85 16.94
C ASP A 269 -0.88 -14.87 16.09
N PRO A 270 -1.09 -15.87 15.22
CA PRO A 270 -2.30 -15.96 14.38
C PRO A 270 -3.61 -16.12 15.16
N ASN A 271 -3.57 -16.41 16.46
CA ASN A 271 -4.75 -16.52 17.33
C ASN A 271 -5.04 -15.23 18.11
N MET A 272 -4.30 -14.16 17.84
CA MET A 272 -4.43 -12.87 18.51
C MET A 272 -4.73 -11.78 17.49
N THR A 273 -5.57 -10.81 17.85
CA THR A 273 -5.83 -9.63 17.02
C THR A 273 -5.51 -8.33 17.72
N SER A 274 -5.26 -7.28 16.96
CA SER A 274 -5.02 -5.96 17.53
C SER A 274 -6.24 -5.43 18.28
N GLU A 275 -7.45 -5.79 17.86
CA GLU A 275 -8.69 -5.45 18.55
C GLU A 275 -8.81 -6.11 19.93
N GLN A 276 -8.38 -7.37 20.07
CA GLN A 276 -8.33 -8.04 21.38
C GLN A 276 -7.36 -7.32 22.33
N LEU A 277 -6.18 -6.94 21.83
CA LEU A 277 -5.20 -6.17 22.60
C LEU A 277 -5.77 -4.81 23.03
N ARG A 278 -6.46 -4.10 22.12
CA ARG A 278 -7.13 -2.83 22.44
C ARG A 278 -8.15 -2.99 23.56
N GLY A 279 -8.95 -4.04 23.52
CA GLY A 279 -9.94 -4.36 24.56
C GLY A 279 -9.29 -4.72 25.90
N GLU A 280 -8.23 -5.53 25.89
CA GLU A 280 -7.53 -5.99 27.09
C GLU A 280 -6.77 -4.86 27.79
N PHE A 281 -5.98 -4.08 27.03
CA PHE A 281 -5.11 -3.06 27.59
C PHE A 281 -5.76 -1.67 27.62
N GLY A 282 -6.89 -1.47 26.94
CA GLY A 282 -7.61 -0.19 26.90
C GLY A 282 -6.79 0.91 26.24
N PHE A 283 -6.49 0.79 24.95
CA PHE A 283 -5.82 1.83 24.17
C PHE A 283 -6.56 2.08 22.85
N GLU A 284 -6.28 3.23 22.25
CA GLU A 284 -6.88 3.67 21.00
C GLU A 284 -5.82 3.97 19.95
N SER A 285 -6.24 4.03 18.69
CA SER A 285 -5.39 4.41 17.58
C SER A 285 -5.07 5.91 17.60
N SER A 286 -4.00 6.30 16.92
CA SER A 286 -3.64 7.69 16.65
C SER A 286 -4.78 8.45 15.95
N ALA A 287 -5.50 7.79 15.04
CA ALA A 287 -6.66 8.38 14.35
C ALA A 287 -7.79 8.73 15.33
N GLU A 288 -8.15 7.81 16.23
CA GLU A 288 -9.17 8.04 17.26
C GLU A 288 -8.74 9.15 18.23
N TYR A 289 -7.48 9.14 18.67
CA TYR A 289 -6.90 10.19 19.52
C TYR A 289 -7.04 11.58 18.88
N HIS A 290 -6.68 11.72 17.60
CA HIS A 290 -6.82 12.99 16.88
C HIS A 290 -8.29 13.39 16.67
N ASP A 291 -9.19 12.44 16.39
CA ASP A 291 -10.62 12.72 16.24
C ASP A 291 -11.24 13.24 17.54
N ARG A 292 -10.78 12.76 18.69
CA ARG A 292 -11.21 13.29 19.98
C ARG A 292 -10.79 14.74 20.17
N HIS A 293 -9.58 15.09 19.78
CA HIS A 293 -9.11 16.48 19.79
C HIS A 293 -9.94 17.34 18.84
N ARG A 294 -10.20 16.88 17.61
CA ARG A 294 -11.06 17.59 16.64
C ARG A 294 -12.46 17.86 17.20
N LYS A 295 -13.08 16.88 17.86
CA LYS A 295 -14.40 17.04 18.51
C LYS A 295 -14.37 18.09 19.62
N ALA A 296 -13.35 18.06 20.48
CA ALA A 296 -13.19 19.06 21.54
C ALA A 296 -13.01 20.47 20.95
N TYR A 297 -12.14 20.62 19.94
CA TYR A 297 -11.92 21.90 19.26
C TYR A 297 -13.16 22.42 18.56
N ALA A 298 -13.93 21.56 17.91
CA ALA A 298 -15.17 21.93 17.24
C ALA A 298 -16.21 22.50 18.21
N SER A 299 -16.30 21.94 19.43
CA SER A 299 -17.17 22.48 20.50
C SER A 299 -16.71 23.86 20.95
N LEU A 300 -15.42 23.97 21.30
CA LEU A 300 -14.85 25.22 21.82
C LEU A 300 -14.92 26.37 20.80
N ARG A 301 -14.73 26.09 19.51
CA ARG A 301 -14.85 27.09 18.43
C ARG A 301 -16.27 27.64 18.26
N LYS A 302 -17.29 26.92 18.73
CA LYS A 302 -18.68 27.38 18.76
C LYS A 302 -19.01 28.22 20.01
N GLY A 303 -18.06 28.33 20.95
CA GLY A 303 -18.28 28.96 22.26
C GLY A 303 -18.85 28.00 23.31
N ASP A 304 -19.04 26.73 22.96
CA ASP A 304 -19.53 25.70 23.87
C ASP A 304 -18.37 25.09 24.67
N PRO A 305 -18.59 24.63 25.92
CA PRO A 305 -17.57 23.86 26.64
C PRO A 305 -17.20 22.57 25.87
N ALA A 306 -15.98 22.08 26.06
CA ALA A 306 -15.59 20.80 25.50
C ALA A 306 -16.47 19.67 26.07
N ILE A 307 -17.02 18.84 25.19
CA ILE A 307 -17.89 17.72 25.58
C ILE A 307 -17.01 16.61 26.17
N PRO A 308 -17.32 16.05 27.35
CA PRO A 308 -16.65 14.87 27.86
C PRO A 308 -16.78 13.70 26.89
N GLN A 309 -15.66 13.08 26.53
CA GLN A 309 -15.62 11.95 25.60
C GLN A 309 -15.14 10.71 26.34
N MET A 310 -15.76 9.55 26.15
CA MET A 310 -15.25 8.28 26.70
C MET A 310 -14.16 7.72 25.79
N ALA A 311 -12.91 7.62 26.27
CA ALA A 311 -11.81 6.98 25.52
C ALA A 311 -11.51 5.58 26.03
N ALA A 312 -10.83 4.78 25.20
CA ALA A 312 -10.42 3.43 25.56
C ALA A 312 -9.49 3.40 26.79
N HIS A 313 -8.65 4.43 26.96
CA HIS A 313 -7.75 4.58 28.10
C HIS A 313 -8.47 4.91 29.43
N ARG A 314 -9.78 5.19 29.40
CA ARG A 314 -10.60 5.56 30.57
C ARG A 314 -9.95 6.71 31.36
N ASP A 315 -9.60 6.48 32.61
CA ASP A 315 -9.04 7.43 33.59
C ASP A 315 -7.50 7.40 33.65
N ARG A 316 -6.84 6.67 32.73
CA ARG A 316 -5.37 6.64 32.68
C ARG A 316 -4.82 8.05 32.47
N SER A 317 -3.80 8.40 33.26
CA SER A 317 -3.07 9.66 33.13
C SER A 317 -2.27 9.73 31.82
N MET A 318 -2.18 10.93 31.25
CA MET A 318 -1.60 11.18 29.93
C MET A 318 -0.12 10.81 29.82
N TYR A 319 0.68 11.10 30.85
CA TYR A 319 2.14 10.99 30.82
C TYR A 319 2.69 9.94 31.79
N THR A 320 1.82 9.09 32.35
CA THR A 320 2.24 8.09 33.33
C THR A 320 2.66 6.81 32.62
N LYS A 321 3.94 6.47 32.78
CA LYS A 321 4.51 5.18 32.43
C LYS A 321 4.22 4.14 33.51
#